data_AF-X1KNL5-F1
#
_entry.id   AF-X1KNL5-F1
#
_cell.length_a   1.000
_cell.length_b   1.000
_cell.length_c   1.000
_cell.angle_alpha   90.00
_cell.angle_beta   90.00
_cell.angle_gamma   90.00
#
_symmetry.space_group_name_H-M   'P 1'
#
loop_
_entity.id
_entity.type
_entity.pdbx_description
1 polymer ?
#
loop_
_entity_poly.entity_id
_entity_poly.type
_entity_poly.pdbx_seq_one_letter_code
_entity_poly.pdbx_strand_id
1 'polypeptide(L)' 'KIGYITSGNYCPYLKKVYALAILDLPYTEKGSKVDIAIRNREVEAEVVETPFLPPFNKR' A
#
# COMPACT_ATOMS: atom_id res chain seq x y z
N LYS A 1 9.13 13.40 4.37
CA LYS A 1 8.78 12.55 3.21
C LYS A 1 9.35 11.16 3.50
N ILE A 2 8.51 10.20 3.87
CA ILE A 2 8.89 8.86 4.38
C ILE A 2 9.18 7.83 3.27
N GLY A 3 9.00 8.24 2.01
CA GLY A 3 9.07 7.39 0.84
C GLY A 3 8.26 7.96 -0.32
N TYR A 4 7.98 7.12 -1.31
CA TYR A 4 7.13 7.46 -2.45
C TYR A 4 6.38 6.24 -2.99
N ILE A 5 5.22 6.50 -3.58
CA ILE A 5 4.42 5.50 -4.26
C ILE A 5 4.98 5.27 -5.66
N THR A 6 5.22 4.01 -6.03
CA THR A 6 5.66 3.63 -7.37
C THR A 6 4.47 3.38 -8.29
N SER A 7 3.51 2.57 -7.82
CA SER A 7 2.32 2.20 -8.57
C SER A 7 1.14 2.05 -7.61
N GLY A 8 -0.03 2.58 -7.98
CA GLY A 8 -1.26 2.39 -7.20
C GLY A 8 -2.43 2.17 -8.13
N ASN A 9 -3.32 1.24 -7.77
CA ASN A 9 -4.53 0.97 -8.52
C ASN A 9 -5.68 0.61 -7.58
N TYR A 10 -6.90 0.87 -8.03
CA TYR A 10 -8.09 0.33 -7.41
C TYR A 10 -8.20 -1.16 -7.75
N CYS A 11 -8.20 -2.03 -6.73
CA CYS A 11 -8.41 -3.45 -6.92
C CYS A 11 -9.91 -3.77 -6.81
N PRO A 12 -10.60 -4.11 -7.91
CA PRO A 12 -12.04 -4.40 -7.86
C PRO A 12 -12.37 -5.68 -7.08
N TYR A 13 -11.44 -6.64 -7.02
CA TYR A 13 -11.61 -7.88 -6.27
C TYR A 13 -11.66 -7.64 -4.75
N LEU A 14 -10.74 -6.83 -4.23
CA LEU A 14 -10.67 -6.47 -2.81
C LEU A 14 -11.55 -5.25 -2.46
N LYS A 15 -12.18 -4.62 -3.46
CA LYS A 15 -12.95 -3.36 -3.37
C LYS A 15 -12.23 -2.23 -2.64
N LYS A 16 -10.89 -2.25 -2.65
CA LYS A 16 -10.02 -1.32 -1.94
C LYS A 16 -8.92 -0.82 -2.87
N VAL A 17 -8.39 0.36 -2.56
CA VAL A 17 -7.22 0.92 -3.26
C VAL A 17 -5.96 0.30 -2.66
N TYR A 18 -5.08 -0.20 -3.51
CA TYR A 18 -3.77 -0.70 -3.10
C TYR A 18 -2.69 0.04 -3.87
N ALA A 19 -1.59 0.30 -3.19
CA ALA A 19 -0.41 0.91 -3.78
C ALA A 19 0.84 0.22 -3.28
N LEU A 20 1.83 0.14 -4.17
CA LEU A 20 3.20 -0.18 -3.84
C LEU A 20 3.94 1.12 -3.57
N ALA A 21 4.65 1.14 -2.46
CA ALA A 21 5.48 2.27 -2.05
C ALA A 21 6.84 1.77 -1.63
N ILE A 22 7.86 2.56 -1.93
CA ILE A 22 9.19 2.42 -1.37
C ILE A 22 9.23 3.33 -0.16
N LEU A 23 9.34 2.73 1.03
CA LEU A 23 9.38 3.39 2.33
C LEU A 23 10.72 3.10 3.01
N ASP A 24 11.15 3.98 3.91
CA ASP A 24 12.31 3.73 4.75
C ASP A 24 12.03 2.62 5.78
N LEU A 25 13.06 1.83 6.11
CA LEU A 25 13.01 0.70 7.05
C LEU A 25 12.15 0.91 8.32
N PRO A 26 12.25 2.03 9.06
CA PRO A 26 11.45 2.22 10.29
C PRO A 26 9.93 2.26 10.06
N TYR A 27 9.47 2.48 8.82
CA TYR A 27 8.05 2.57 8.46
C TYR A 27 7.56 1.35 7.66
N THR A 28 8.38 0.31 7.51
CA THR A 28 8.02 -0.92 6.79
C THR A 28 7.36 -1.97 7.68
N GLU A 29 7.17 -1.70 8.96
CA GLU A 29 6.48 -2.62 9.87
C GLU A 29 5.02 -2.81 9.47
N LYS A 30 4.59 -4.07 9.44
CA LYS A 30 3.24 -4.50 9.09
C LYS A 30 2.24 -3.93 10.11
N GLY A 31 1.15 -3.35 9.61
CA GLY A 31 0.16 -2.66 10.44
C GLY A 31 0.51 -1.21 10.77
N SER A 32 1.68 -0.71 10.31
CA SER A 32 1.99 0.72 10.45
C SER A 32 1.00 1.57 9.68
N LYS A 33 0.46 2.59 10.35
CA LYS A 33 -0.37 3.61 9.69
C LYS A 33 0.52 4.68 9.06
N VAL A 34 0.27 4.97 7.80
CA VAL A 34 0.98 5.99 7.03
C VAL A 34 0.00 6.93 6.36
N ASP A 35 0.27 8.22 6.44
CA ASP A 35 -0.54 9.23 5.76
C ASP A 35 -0.04 9.43 4.34
N ILE A 36 -0.96 9.27 3.38
CA ILE A 36 -0.68 9.40 1.96
C ILE A 36 -1.37 10.64 1.42
N ALA A 37 -0.60 11.52 0.79
CA ALA A 37 -1.14 12.67 0.06
C ALA A 37 -1.53 12.28 -1.38
N ILE A 38 -2.82 12.11 -1.65
CA ILE A 38 -3.38 11.84 -2.99
C ILE A 38 -4.14 13.09 -3.47
N ARG A 39 -3.65 13.76 -4.52
CA ARG A 39 -4.33 14.93 -5.13
C ARG A 39 -4.71 16.02 -4.11
N ASN A 40 -3.79 16.39 -3.23
CA ASN A 40 -3.98 17.33 -2.10
C ASN A 40 -4.94 16.86 -1.00
N ARG A 41 -5.28 15.57 -0.94
CA ARG A 41 -5.99 14.96 0.20
C ARG A 41 -5.07 14.04 0.95
N GLU A 42 -5.05 14.17 2.27
CA GLU A 42 -4.40 13.23 3.17
C GLU A 42 -5.36 12.06 3.41
N VAL A 43 -4.86 10.84 3.20
CA VAL A 43 -5.60 9.59 3.35
C VAL A 43 -4.77 8.67 4.23
N GLU A 44 -5.36 8.20 5.32
CA GLU A 44 -4.75 7.15 6.14
C GLU A 44 -4.66 5.85 5.34
N ALA A 45 -3.47 5.26 5.30
CA ALA A 45 -3.22 3.94 4.74
C ALA A 45 -2.49 3.05 5.74
N GLU A 46 -2.56 1.75 5.52
CA GLU A 46 -1.94 0.74 6.37
C GLU A 46 -0.91 -0.05 5.56
N VAL A 47 0.26 -0.30 6.15
CA VAL A 47 1.28 -1.16 5.56
C VAL A 47 0.83 -2.62 5.69
N VAL A 48 0.51 -3.24 4.54
CA VAL A 48 0.03 -4.62 4.45
C VAL A 48 1.12 -5.55 3.94
N GLU A 49 1.08 -6.82 4.31
CA GLU A 49 2.01 -7.82 3.78
C GLU A 49 1.81 -8.05 2.29
N THR A 50 2.92 -8.18 1.55
CA THR A 50 2.91 -8.78 0.22
C THR A 50 3.16 -10.29 0.33
N PRO A 51 2.36 -11.15 -0.34
CA PRO A 51 1.32 -10.85 -1.31
C PRO A 51 -0.03 -10.48 -0.67
N PHE A 52 -0.63 -9.36 -1.08
CA PHE A 52 -1.96 -8.92 -0.62
C PHE A 52 -3.13 -9.58 -1.40
N LEU A 53 -2.82 -10.30 -2.47
CA LEU A 53 -3.77 -11.09 -3.25
C LEU A 53 -3.45 -12.57 -3.01
N PRO A 54 -4.45 -13.44 -2.73
CA PRO A 54 -4.19 -14.87 -2.72
C PRO A 54 -3.65 -15.27 -4.10
N PRO A 55 -2.58 -16.09 -4.17
CA PRO A 55 -2.06 -16.54 -5.45
C PRO A 55 -3.15 -17.34 -6.15
N PHE A 56 -3.63 -16.80 -7.29
CA PHE A 56 -4.60 -17.49 -8.14
C PHE A 56 -4.02 -18.81 -8.70
N ASN A 57 -2.69 -18.96 -8.69
CA ASN A 57 -2.02 -20.19 -9.10
C ASN A 57 -0.75 -20.42 -8.25
N LYS A 58 -0.59 -21.62 -7.68
CA LYS A 58 0.64 -22.10 -7.01
C LYS A 58 1.59 -22.79 -8.01
N ARG A 59 1.67 -22.29 -9.23
CA ARG A 59 2.52 -22.86 -10.29
C ARG A 59 3.70 -21.96 -10.57
#